data_AF-A0A1H8TGS3-F1
#
_entry.id   AF-A0A1H8TGS3-F1
#
_cell.length_a   1.000
_cell.length_b   1.000
_cell.length_c   1.000
_cell.angle_alpha   90.00
_cell.angle_beta   90.00
_cell.angle_gamma   90.00
#
_symmetry.space_group_name_H-M   'P 1'
#
loop_
_entity.id
_entity.type
_entity.pdbx_description
1 polymer ?
#
loop_
_entity_poly.entity_id
_entity_poly.type
_entity_poly.pdbx_seq_one_letter_code
_entity_poly.pdbx_strand_id
1 'polypeptide(L)'
;MSQRNPMNERYQNADEHKGKTRRSAASAKPATKAASSVRIEGAKKPEKTGLFGQKKRPQESAESRAASREERARYYDPATPEYKKWRRYWWVSIAAALILTILSFALQMWLPADLVWVSYVLLGLGYALLIVSIAIDVVKVRKIRKNYAANAAGSRSKEATRQRKAAKAAAKKAEEERAEREALDAAKRAAAKENRTSPLGGLKAKFAKKDSAE
;
A
#
# COMPACT_ATOMS: atom_id res chain seq x y z
N MET A 1 33.88 36.53 -34.58
CA MET A 1 32.73 36.94 -33.74
C MET A 1 32.37 38.37 -34.10
N SER A 2 31.15 38.64 -34.59
CA SER A 2 30.74 40.03 -34.88
C SER A 2 30.27 40.70 -33.59
N GLN A 3 30.96 41.76 -33.15
CA GLN A 3 30.48 42.62 -32.07
C GLN A 3 29.17 43.28 -32.51
N ARG A 4 28.13 43.18 -31.68
CA ARG A 4 26.83 43.80 -31.97
C ARG A 4 26.89 45.29 -31.66
N ASN A 5 26.23 46.09 -32.48
CA ASN A 5 26.26 47.55 -32.37
C ASN A 5 25.70 48.01 -31.00
N PRO A 6 26.50 48.70 -30.17
CA PRO A 6 26.10 49.16 -28.84
C PRO A 6 25.08 50.31 -28.88
N MET A 7 24.86 50.94 -30.03
CA MET A 7 23.91 52.05 -30.18
C MET A 7 22.49 51.62 -30.60
N ASN A 8 22.16 50.33 -30.48
CA ASN A 8 20.80 49.86 -30.76
C ASN A 8 19.88 50.17 -29.58
N GLU A 9 18.77 50.86 -29.85
CA GLU A 9 17.74 51.31 -28.89
C GLU A 9 17.24 50.19 -27.98
N ARG A 10 17.21 48.93 -28.48
CA ARG A 10 16.82 47.77 -27.67
C ARG A 10 17.75 47.52 -26.48
N TYR A 11 19.03 47.89 -26.57
CA TYR A 11 20.00 47.74 -25.48
C TYR A 11 20.13 49.01 -24.64
N GLN A 12 19.80 50.18 -25.20
CA GLN A 12 19.81 51.45 -24.45
C GLN A 12 18.59 51.59 -23.54
N ASN A 13 17.41 51.11 -23.98
CA ASN A 13 16.16 51.22 -23.24
C ASN A 13 15.77 49.90 -22.54
N ALA A 14 16.76 49.19 -21.99
CA ALA A 14 16.56 47.87 -21.38
C ALA A 14 15.67 47.90 -20.12
N ASP A 15 15.59 49.04 -19.43
CA ASP A 15 14.83 49.20 -18.19
C ASP A 15 13.39 49.71 -18.39
N GLU A 16 13.04 50.26 -19.54
CA GLU A 16 11.74 50.92 -19.77
C GLU A 16 10.64 49.95 -20.27
N HIS A 17 11.02 48.77 -20.78
CA HIS A 17 10.09 47.73 -21.23
C HIS A 17 9.95 46.56 -20.26
N LYS A 18 9.98 46.84 -18.95
CA LYS A 18 9.60 45.86 -17.91
C LYS A 18 8.08 45.68 -17.86
N GLY A 19 7.57 44.90 -18.83
CA GLY A 19 6.29 44.20 -18.87
C GLY A 19 5.13 44.73 -18.01
N LYS A 20 4.43 45.77 -18.48
CA LYS A 20 3.03 46.01 -18.06
C LYS A 20 2.08 45.33 -19.04
N THR A 21 1.70 44.08 -18.77
CA THR A 21 0.62 43.42 -19.51
C THR A 21 -0.72 44.05 -19.09
N ARG A 22 -1.45 44.62 -20.05
CA ARG A 22 -2.80 45.18 -19.87
C ARG A 22 -3.73 44.11 -19.27
N ARG A 23 -4.48 44.43 -18.22
CA ARG A 23 -5.40 43.51 -17.51
C ARG A 23 -6.48 43.02 -18.50
N SER A 24 -6.37 41.78 -18.99
CA SER A 24 -7.34 41.23 -19.95
C SER A 24 -8.72 41.04 -19.32
N ALA A 25 -9.78 41.24 -20.11
CA ALA A 25 -11.21 41.16 -19.72
C ALA A 25 -11.61 39.85 -19.02
N ALA A 26 -10.79 38.80 -19.11
CA ALA A 26 -10.95 37.54 -18.37
C ALA A 26 -10.76 37.66 -16.85
N SER A 27 -10.21 38.77 -16.32
CA SER A 27 -10.14 39.01 -14.88
C SER A 27 -11.36 39.74 -14.30
N ALA A 28 -12.36 40.09 -15.13
CA ALA A 28 -13.60 40.67 -14.66
C ALA A 28 -14.47 39.57 -14.04
N LYS A 29 -14.86 39.73 -12.77
CA LYS A 29 -15.81 38.84 -12.10
C LYS A 29 -17.18 38.97 -12.81
N PRO A 30 -17.92 37.86 -13.04
CA PRO A 30 -19.25 37.94 -13.62
C PRO A 30 -20.16 38.75 -12.68
N ALA A 31 -20.89 39.72 -13.24
CA ALA A 31 -21.68 40.68 -12.47
C ALA A 31 -22.97 40.10 -11.86
N THR A 32 -23.31 38.83 -12.11
CA THR A 32 -24.56 38.21 -11.67
C THR A 32 -24.35 36.84 -11.00
N LYS A 33 -24.93 36.66 -9.81
CA LYS A 33 -24.86 35.43 -8.97
C LYS A 33 -25.42 34.17 -9.64
N ALA A 34 -26.18 34.29 -10.73
CA ALA A 34 -26.74 33.13 -11.43
C ALA A 34 -25.74 32.40 -12.35
N ALA A 35 -24.62 33.04 -12.72
CA ALA A 35 -23.58 32.42 -13.55
C ALA A 35 -22.54 31.62 -12.74
N SER A 36 -22.59 31.62 -11.40
CA SER A 36 -21.63 30.91 -10.55
C SER A 36 -21.95 29.43 -10.31
N SER A 37 -23.10 28.93 -10.78
CA SER A 37 -23.52 27.53 -10.59
C SER A 37 -23.08 26.59 -11.73
N VAL A 38 -22.57 27.12 -12.84
CA VAL A 38 -21.98 26.32 -13.91
C VAL A 38 -20.50 26.10 -13.61
N ARG A 39 -20.14 24.89 -13.15
CA ARG A 39 -18.75 24.44 -13.08
C ARG A 39 -18.18 24.40 -14.49
N ILE A 40 -17.48 25.45 -14.88
CA ILE A 40 -16.47 25.36 -15.93
C ILE A 40 -15.29 24.66 -15.27
N GLU A 41 -15.01 23.41 -15.67
CA GLU A 41 -13.73 22.78 -15.31
C GLU A 41 -12.62 23.70 -15.82
N GLY A 42 -12.01 24.44 -14.90
CA GLY A 42 -10.94 25.36 -15.23
C GLY A 42 -9.83 24.58 -15.91
N ALA A 43 -9.61 24.86 -17.19
CA ALA A 43 -8.42 24.42 -17.92
C ALA A 43 -7.21 24.72 -17.02
N LYS A 44 -6.54 23.66 -16.56
CA LYS A 44 -5.36 23.75 -15.70
C LYS A 44 -4.38 24.74 -16.33
N LYS A 45 -4.13 25.83 -15.62
CA LYS A 45 -3.02 26.74 -15.88
C LYS A 45 -1.74 25.88 -16.00
N PRO A 46 -0.98 25.91 -17.12
CA PRO A 46 0.28 25.19 -17.18
C PRO A 46 1.21 25.82 -16.14
N GLU A 47 1.45 25.08 -15.07
CA GLU A 47 2.42 25.44 -14.05
C GLU A 47 3.79 25.55 -14.73
N LYS A 48 4.39 26.75 -14.68
CA LYS A 48 5.71 26.99 -15.22
C LYS A 48 6.70 26.10 -14.49
N THR A 49 7.15 25.04 -15.16
CA THR A 49 8.31 24.24 -14.79
C THR A 49 9.54 25.15 -14.79
N GLY A 50 9.98 25.53 -13.60
CA GLY A 50 11.32 26.09 -13.41
C GLY A 50 12.38 25.04 -13.78
N LEU A 51 13.54 25.51 -14.22
CA LEU A 51 14.69 24.74 -14.74
C LEU A 51 15.20 23.62 -13.80
N PHE A 52 14.79 23.64 -12.53
CA PHE A 52 15.01 22.58 -11.55
C PHE A 52 13.65 22.01 -11.10
N GLY A 53 13.08 21.13 -11.94
CA GLY A 53 11.70 20.63 -11.86
C GLY A 53 11.34 19.88 -10.57
N GLN A 54 11.28 20.58 -9.45
CA GLN A 54 10.66 20.11 -8.22
C GLN A 54 9.18 20.51 -8.28
N LYS A 55 8.38 19.67 -8.94
CA LYS A 55 6.92 19.71 -8.79
C LYS A 55 6.62 19.73 -7.30
N LYS A 56 5.97 20.79 -6.80
CA LYS A 56 5.39 20.82 -5.46
C LYS A 56 4.34 19.70 -5.41
N ARG A 57 4.75 18.52 -4.93
CA ARG A 57 3.80 17.43 -4.64
C ARG A 57 2.76 17.98 -3.67
N PRO A 58 1.48 17.62 -3.82
CA PRO A 58 0.46 17.97 -2.84
C PRO A 58 0.96 17.57 -1.45
N GLN A 59 0.66 18.40 -0.45
CA GLN A 59 1.01 18.17 0.94
C GLN A 59 0.21 16.96 1.45
N GLU A 60 0.63 15.75 1.07
CA GLU A 60 0.20 14.52 1.73
C GLU A 60 0.53 14.65 3.21
N SER A 61 -0.46 14.43 4.09
CA SER A 61 -0.29 14.39 5.53
C SER A 61 0.86 13.44 5.90
N ALA A 62 1.60 13.72 6.97
CA ALA A 62 2.69 12.86 7.42
C ALA A 62 2.24 11.39 7.58
N GLU A 63 0.99 11.18 7.98
CA GLU A 63 0.33 9.88 8.07
C GLU A 63 0.13 9.20 6.71
N SER A 64 -0.32 9.90 5.66
CA SER A 64 -0.43 9.33 4.31
C SER A 64 0.95 8.98 3.71
N ARG A 65 1.99 9.76 4.04
CA ARG A 65 3.37 9.44 3.68
C ARG A 65 3.91 8.24 4.45
N ALA A 66 3.54 8.10 5.72
CA ALA A 66 3.89 6.95 6.55
C ALA A 66 3.19 5.68 6.05
N ALA A 67 1.87 5.75 5.81
CA ALA A 67 1.09 4.66 5.25
C ALA A 67 1.61 4.21 3.88
N SER A 68 1.92 5.14 2.98
CA SER A 68 2.51 4.81 1.67
C SER A 68 3.94 4.26 1.77
N ARG A 69 4.72 4.65 2.78
CA ARG A 69 6.04 4.06 3.07
C ARG A 69 5.92 2.65 3.61
N GLU A 70 5.01 2.40 4.54
CA GLU A 70 4.75 1.06 5.07
C GLU A 70 4.23 0.13 3.98
N GLU A 71 3.34 0.62 3.12
CA GLU A 71 2.86 -0.15 1.96
C GLU A 71 4.00 -0.48 0.99
N ARG A 72 4.90 0.47 0.73
CA ARG A 72 6.10 0.21 -0.08
C ARG A 72 7.06 -0.74 0.62
N ALA A 73 7.24 -0.62 1.93
CA ALA A 73 8.10 -1.52 2.70
C ALA A 73 7.58 -2.97 2.63
N ARG A 74 6.27 -3.17 2.76
CA ARG A 74 5.63 -4.50 2.59
C ARG A 74 5.83 -5.04 1.18
N TYR A 75 5.87 -4.19 0.16
CA TYR A 75 6.13 -4.60 -1.22
C TYR A 75 7.58 -5.08 -1.44
N TYR A 76 8.57 -4.40 -0.83
CA TYR A 76 9.99 -4.74 -0.99
C TYR A 76 10.45 -5.86 -0.04
N ASP A 77 9.82 -6.00 1.12
CA ASP A 77 10.13 -7.01 2.12
C ASP A 77 8.90 -7.90 2.36
N PRO A 78 8.63 -8.85 1.45
CA PRO A 78 7.54 -9.78 1.64
C PRO A 78 7.86 -10.65 2.85
N ALA A 79 7.08 -10.51 3.93
CA ALA A 79 7.25 -11.24 5.18
C ALA A 79 7.01 -12.76 5.08
N THR A 80 7.13 -13.34 3.89
CA THR A 80 7.03 -14.78 3.64
C THR A 80 8.27 -15.49 4.19
N PRO A 81 8.10 -16.63 4.87
CA PRO A 81 9.24 -17.41 5.39
C PRO A 81 10.11 -17.97 4.26
N GLU A 82 9.55 -18.23 3.08
CA GLU A 82 10.29 -18.68 1.89
C GLU A 82 11.30 -17.61 1.43
N TYR A 83 10.88 -16.34 1.31
CA TYR A 83 11.79 -15.24 0.93
C TYR A 83 12.98 -15.11 1.89
N LYS A 84 12.73 -15.17 3.20
CA LYS A 84 13.79 -15.07 4.23
C LYS A 84 14.80 -16.21 4.13
N LYS A 85 14.36 -17.44 3.85
CA LYS A 85 15.24 -18.60 3.63
C LYS A 85 16.17 -18.36 2.42
N TRP A 86 15.60 -18.01 1.27
CA TRP A 86 16.39 -17.75 0.05
C TRP A 86 17.30 -16.55 0.18
N ARG A 87 16.87 -15.49 0.89
CA ARG A 87 17.70 -14.33 1.17
C ARG A 87 18.87 -14.67 2.08
N ARG A 88 18.69 -15.59 3.03
CA ARG A 88 19.80 -16.10 3.87
C ARG A 88 20.81 -16.87 3.04
N TYR A 89 20.38 -17.78 2.16
CA TYR A 89 21.28 -18.48 1.22
C TYR A 89 22.03 -17.51 0.31
N TRP A 90 21.36 -16.48 -0.20
CA TRP A 90 21.99 -15.42 -0.98
C TRP A 90 23.09 -14.70 -0.19
N TRP A 91 22.81 -14.25 1.04
CA TRP A 91 23.83 -13.63 1.89
C TRP A 91 24.99 -14.57 2.25
N VAL A 92 24.70 -15.83 2.56
CA VAL A 92 25.72 -16.86 2.85
C VAL A 92 26.62 -17.06 1.64
N SER A 93 26.06 -17.11 0.42
CA SER A 93 26.86 -17.26 -0.80
C SER A 93 27.78 -16.06 -1.05
N ILE A 94 27.33 -14.82 -0.79
CA ILE A 94 28.16 -13.62 -0.90
C ILE A 94 29.28 -13.63 0.14
N ALA A 95 28.95 -13.95 1.39
CA ALA A 95 29.94 -14.02 2.46
C ALA A 95 31.00 -15.08 2.16
N ALA A 96 30.58 -16.27 1.72
CA ALA A 96 31.50 -17.35 1.34
C ALA A 96 32.41 -16.94 0.16
N ALA A 97 31.87 -16.30 -0.87
CA ALA A 97 32.65 -15.81 -2.00
C ALA A 97 33.67 -14.74 -1.59
N LEU A 98 33.28 -13.82 -0.70
CA LEU A 98 34.18 -12.80 -0.18
C LEU A 98 35.31 -13.44 0.64
N ILE A 99 34.99 -14.39 1.51
CA ILE A 99 35.99 -15.13 2.31
C ILE A 99 36.98 -15.84 1.39
N LEU A 100 36.50 -16.57 0.38
CA LEU A 100 37.36 -17.27 -0.58
C LEU A 100 38.25 -16.32 -1.39
N THR A 101 37.72 -15.14 -1.74
CA THR A 101 38.49 -14.12 -2.45
C THR A 101 39.62 -13.58 -1.57
N ILE A 102 39.33 -13.21 -0.33
CA ILE A 102 40.34 -12.72 0.63
C ILE A 102 41.37 -13.81 0.92
N LEU A 103 40.90 -15.04 1.15
CA LEU A 103 41.73 -16.20 1.41
C LEU A 103 42.68 -16.48 0.23
N SER A 104 42.19 -16.39 -1.00
CA SER A 104 43.04 -16.51 -2.20
C SER A 104 44.21 -15.53 -2.18
N PHE A 105 43.97 -14.25 -1.86
CA PHE A 105 45.05 -13.27 -1.77
C PHE A 105 45.98 -13.52 -0.58
N ALA A 106 45.44 -13.92 0.57
CA ALA A 106 46.26 -14.24 1.74
C ALA A 106 47.19 -15.43 1.48
N LEU A 107 46.70 -16.48 0.79
CA LEU A 107 47.51 -17.64 0.40
C LEU A 107 48.64 -17.26 -0.55
N GLN A 108 48.46 -16.29 -1.46
CA GLN A 108 49.54 -15.80 -2.33
C GLN A 108 50.71 -15.18 -1.55
N MET A 109 50.45 -14.64 -0.36
CA MET A 109 51.49 -14.01 0.46
C MET A 109 52.38 -15.05 1.18
N TRP A 110 51.90 -16.29 1.35
CA TRP A 110 52.56 -17.34 2.14
C TRP A 110 52.98 -18.56 1.33
N LEU A 111 52.35 -18.81 0.17
CA LEU A 111 52.68 -19.95 -0.69
C LEU A 111 53.92 -19.67 -1.55
N PRO A 112 54.78 -20.68 -1.78
CA PRO A 112 55.87 -20.58 -2.73
C PRO A 112 55.34 -20.54 -4.18
N ALA A 113 56.16 -20.03 -5.10
CA ALA A 113 55.76 -19.67 -6.47
C ALA A 113 55.17 -20.84 -7.28
N ASP A 114 55.67 -22.04 -7.05
CA ASP A 114 55.23 -23.30 -7.66
C ASP A 114 53.83 -23.75 -7.22
N LEU A 115 53.32 -23.25 -6.10
CA LEU A 115 51.99 -23.55 -5.56
C LEU A 115 50.98 -22.40 -5.71
N VAL A 116 51.38 -21.27 -6.30
CA VAL A 116 50.51 -20.08 -6.47
C VAL A 116 49.26 -20.40 -7.29
N TRP A 117 49.30 -21.38 -8.20
CA TRP A 117 48.14 -21.82 -8.98
C TRP A 117 46.97 -22.29 -8.11
N VAL A 118 47.22 -22.82 -6.91
CA VAL A 118 46.18 -23.22 -5.94
C VAL A 118 45.33 -22.01 -5.53
N SER A 119 45.97 -20.85 -5.36
CA SER A 119 45.25 -19.60 -5.06
C SER A 119 44.32 -19.19 -6.21
N TYR A 120 44.76 -19.32 -7.47
CA TYR A 120 43.94 -18.98 -8.62
C TYR A 120 42.76 -19.93 -8.81
N VAL A 121 42.92 -21.22 -8.49
CA VAL A 121 41.80 -22.18 -8.45
C VAL A 121 40.79 -21.77 -7.39
N LEU A 122 41.26 -21.42 -6.19
CA LEU A 122 40.40 -20.94 -5.10
C LEU A 122 39.66 -19.65 -5.48
N LEU A 123 40.35 -18.71 -6.15
CA LEU A 123 39.77 -17.49 -6.68
C LEU A 123 38.68 -17.79 -7.71
N GLY A 124 38.96 -18.69 -8.65
CA GLY A 124 37.98 -19.16 -9.64
C GLY A 124 36.73 -19.74 -8.99
N LEU A 125 36.90 -20.52 -7.91
CA LEU A 125 35.80 -21.06 -7.12
C LEU A 125 34.99 -19.95 -6.42
N GLY A 126 35.66 -18.92 -5.91
CA GLY A 126 35.01 -17.72 -5.36
C GLY A 126 34.15 -16.99 -6.40
N TYR A 127 34.66 -16.78 -7.62
CA TYR A 127 33.90 -16.19 -8.71
C TYR A 127 32.72 -17.07 -9.15
N ALA A 128 32.89 -18.40 -9.20
CA ALA A 128 31.78 -19.32 -9.48
C ALA A 128 30.65 -19.17 -8.45
N LEU A 129 30.97 -19.01 -7.16
CA LEU A 129 29.98 -18.74 -6.11
C LEU A 129 29.29 -17.38 -6.28
N LEU A 130 29.99 -16.34 -6.76
CA LEU A 130 29.35 -15.06 -7.09
C LEU A 130 28.32 -15.23 -8.22
N ILE A 131 28.65 -15.98 -9.27
CA ILE A 131 27.73 -16.26 -10.37
C ILE A 131 26.49 -17.01 -9.87
N VAL A 132 26.69 -18.04 -9.04
CA VAL A 132 25.60 -18.78 -8.39
C VAL A 132 24.75 -17.86 -7.52
N SER A 133 25.37 -16.95 -6.76
CA SER A 133 24.66 -15.96 -5.94
C SER A 133 23.74 -15.06 -6.77
N ILE A 134 24.24 -14.55 -7.90
CA ILE A 134 23.46 -13.74 -8.84
C ILE A 134 22.30 -14.57 -9.42
N ALA A 135 22.56 -15.82 -9.82
CA ALA A 135 21.53 -16.71 -10.34
C ALA A 135 20.40 -16.97 -9.32
N ILE A 136 20.73 -17.18 -8.04
CA ILE A 136 19.75 -17.32 -6.95
C ILE A 136 18.87 -16.07 -6.83
N ASP A 137 19.45 -14.87 -6.88
CA ASP A 137 18.67 -13.63 -6.82
C ASP A 137 17.72 -13.52 -8.02
N VAL A 138 18.24 -13.72 -9.23
CA VAL A 138 17.48 -13.51 -10.47
C VAL A 138 16.39 -14.57 -10.65
N VAL A 139 16.69 -15.83 -10.41
CA VAL A 139 15.77 -16.94 -10.71
C VAL A 139 14.76 -17.12 -9.59
N LYS A 140 15.16 -17.04 -8.33
CA LYS A 140 14.28 -17.42 -7.22
C LYS A 140 13.80 -16.22 -6.41
N VAL A 141 14.70 -15.35 -5.96
CA VAL A 141 14.34 -14.18 -5.12
C VAL A 141 13.48 -13.18 -5.90
N ARG A 142 13.80 -12.88 -7.16
CA ARG A 142 12.98 -12.01 -8.01
C ARG A 142 11.62 -12.63 -8.33
N LYS A 143 11.53 -13.95 -8.56
CA LYS A 143 10.24 -14.62 -8.77
C LYS A 143 9.36 -14.55 -7.53
N ILE A 144 9.91 -14.79 -6.34
CA ILE A 144 9.16 -14.65 -5.07
C ILE A 144 8.65 -13.21 -4.90
N ARG A 145 9.48 -12.20 -5.15
CA ARG A 145 9.06 -10.79 -5.10
C ARG A 145 7.96 -10.45 -6.11
N LYS A 146 8.09 -10.92 -7.36
CA LYS A 146 7.07 -10.74 -8.40
C LYS A 146 5.75 -11.43 -8.06
N ASN A 147 5.80 -12.64 -7.53
CA ASN A 147 4.60 -13.39 -7.11
C ASN A 147 3.92 -12.69 -5.92
N TYR A 148 4.70 -12.21 -4.95
CA TYR A 148 4.15 -11.42 -3.85
C TYR A 148 3.50 -10.13 -4.34
N ALA A 149 4.17 -9.41 -5.26
CA ALA A 149 3.63 -8.21 -5.90
C ALA A 149 2.33 -8.51 -6.67
N ALA A 150 2.27 -9.61 -7.41
CA ALA A 150 1.08 -10.04 -8.15
C ALA A 150 -0.08 -10.40 -7.21
N ASN A 151 0.18 -11.13 -6.12
CA ASN A 151 -0.84 -11.46 -5.12
C ASN A 151 -1.32 -10.23 -4.34
N ALA A 152 -0.41 -9.30 -4.02
CA ALA A 152 -0.75 -8.02 -3.40
C ALA A 152 -1.54 -7.13 -4.37
N ALA A 153 -1.27 -7.17 -5.66
CA ALA A 153 -2.03 -6.44 -6.69
C ALA A 153 -3.40 -7.10 -6.97
N GLY A 154 -3.46 -8.43 -7.01
CA GLY A 154 -4.69 -9.20 -7.23
C GLY A 154 -5.70 -9.04 -6.09
N SER A 155 -5.22 -9.01 -4.84
CA SER A 155 -6.04 -8.66 -3.66
C SER A 155 -6.49 -7.19 -3.65
N ARG A 156 -5.81 -6.31 -4.40
CA ARG A 156 -6.21 -4.92 -4.66
C ARG A 156 -7.04 -4.74 -5.94
N SER A 157 -7.33 -5.81 -6.68
CA SER A 157 -8.18 -5.72 -7.87
C SER A 157 -9.60 -5.28 -7.49
N LYS A 158 -10.29 -4.61 -8.42
CA LYS A 158 -11.69 -4.18 -8.22
C LYS A 158 -12.61 -5.37 -7.92
N GLU A 159 -12.28 -6.53 -8.48
CA GLU A 159 -13.04 -7.77 -8.35
C GLU A 159 -12.85 -8.40 -6.97
N ALA A 160 -11.60 -8.51 -6.48
CA ALA A 160 -11.32 -8.93 -5.10
C ALA A 160 -11.95 -7.98 -4.07
N THR A 161 -11.97 -6.68 -4.36
CA THR A 161 -12.64 -5.68 -3.51
C THR A 161 -14.16 -5.89 -3.48
N ARG A 162 -14.78 -6.17 -4.64
CA ARG A 162 -16.21 -6.49 -4.75
C ARG A 162 -16.55 -7.76 -3.98
N GLN A 163 -15.78 -8.83 -4.15
CA GLN A 163 -15.98 -10.09 -3.43
C GLN A 163 -15.83 -9.91 -1.91
N ARG A 164 -14.85 -9.12 -1.44
CA ARG A 164 -14.68 -8.84 -0.01
C ARG A 164 -15.82 -8.02 0.58
N LYS A 165 -16.39 -7.07 -0.18
CA LYS A 165 -17.59 -6.32 0.22
C LYS A 165 -18.83 -7.22 0.26
N ALA A 166 -19.00 -8.08 -0.75
CA ALA A 166 -20.09 -9.05 -0.81
C ALA A 166 -20.01 -10.05 0.37
N ALA A 167 -18.83 -10.60 0.66
CA ALA A 167 -18.61 -11.51 1.78
C ALA A 167 -18.88 -10.85 3.14
N LYS A 168 -18.45 -9.59 3.34
CA LYS A 168 -18.77 -8.83 4.55
C LYS A 168 -20.27 -8.55 4.68
N ALA A 169 -20.96 -8.22 3.58
CA ALA A 169 -22.39 -8.00 3.59
C ALA A 169 -23.15 -9.30 3.90
N ALA A 170 -22.71 -10.43 3.33
CA ALA A 170 -23.27 -11.75 3.62
C ALA A 170 -23.03 -12.18 5.08
N ALA A 171 -21.84 -11.94 5.62
CA ALA A 171 -21.53 -12.22 7.01
C ALA A 171 -22.39 -11.40 7.99
N LYS A 172 -22.59 -10.11 7.72
CA LYS A 172 -23.49 -9.26 8.52
C LYS A 172 -24.93 -9.75 8.48
N LYS A 173 -25.44 -10.08 7.29
CA LYS A 173 -26.80 -10.64 7.15
C LYS A 173 -26.95 -11.97 7.90
N ALA A 174 -25.95 -12.84 7.85
CA ALA A 174 -25.96 -14.10 8.58
C ALA A 174 -25.89 -13.90 10.11
N GLU A 175 -25.18 -12.87 10.57
CA GLU A 175 -25.11 -12.49 11.99
C GLU A 175 -26.44 -11.89 12.47
N GLU A 176 -27.06 -11.01 11.68
CA GLU A 176 -28.40 -10.46 11.92
C GLU A 176 -29.45 -11.58 11.97
N GLU A 177 -29.44 -12.52 11.03
CA GLU A 177 -30.38 -13.64 11.00
C GLU A 177 -30.17 -14.59 12.19
N ARG A 178 -28.92 -14.79 12.63
CA ARG A 178 -28.62 -15.56 13.85
C ARG A 178 -29.13 -14.84 15.10
N ALA A 179 -28.93 -13.53 15.20
CA ALA A 179 -29.43 -12.72 16.31
C ALA A 179 -30.97 -12.71 16.36
N GLU A 180 -31.64 -12.64 15.20
CA GLU A 180 -33.10 -12.76 15.10
C GLU A 180 -33.61 -14.13 15.52
N ARG A 181 -32.94 -15.22 15.10
CA ARG A 181 -33.28 -16.59 15.52
C ARG A 181 -33.09 -16.78 17.02
N GLU A 182 -31.98 -16.28 17.58
CA GLU A 182 -31.71 -16.31 19.02
C GLU A 182 -32.74 -15.49 19.81
N ALA A 183 -33.15 -14.32 19.30
CA ALA A 183 -34.19 -13.49 19.91
C ALA A 183 -35.57 -14.16 19.86
N LEU A 184 -35.94 -14.81 18.74
CA LEU A 184 -37.16 -15.59 18.61
C LEU A 184 -37.18 -16.79 19.56
N ASP A 185 -36.07 -17.50 19.69
CA ASP A 185 -35.96 -18.65 20.60
C ASP A 185 -35.99 -18.20 22.07
N ALA A 186 -35.39 -17.05 22.40
CA ALA A 186 -35.48 -16.44 23.72
C ALA A 186 -36.93 -16.02 24.04
N ALA A 187 -37.64 -15.40 23.09
CA ALA A 187 -39.04 -15.01 23.24
C ALA A 187 -39.96 -16.23 23.43
N LYS A 188 -39.77 -17.29 22.64
CA LYS A 188 -40.52 -18.56 22.82
C LYS A 188 -40.25 -19.21 24.17
N ARG A 189 -39.00 -19.20 24.64
CA ARG A 189 -38.64 -19.70 25.98
C ARG A 189 -39.27 -18.87 27.11
N ALA A 190 -39.36 -17.55 26.94
CA ALA A 190 -40.03 -16.67 27.90
C ALA A 190 -41.54 -16.93 27.94
N ALA A 191 -42.21 -16.99 26.78
CA ALA A 191 -43.64 -17.29 26.69
C ALA A 191 -43.99 -18.70 27.22
N ALA A 192 -43.13 -19.69 27.00
CA ALA A 192 -43.31 -21.04 27.55
C ALA A 192 -43.17 -21.08 29.09
N LYS A 193 -42.34 -20.20 29.68
CA LYS A 193 -42.26 -20.05 31.14
C LYS A 193 -43.51 -19.37 31.71
N GLU A 194 -44.02 -18.34 31.03
CA GLU A 194 -45.24 -17.63 31.43
C GLU A 194 -46.49 -18.55 31.42
N ASN A 195 -46.65 -19.36 30.38
CA ASN A 195 -47.73 -20.35 30.32
C ASN A 195 -47.59 -21.48 31.37
N ARG A 196 -46.37 -21.81 31.79
CA ARG A 196 -46.12 -22.76 32.89
C ARG A 196 -46.41 -22.19 34.28
N THR A 197 -46.42 -20.87 34.45
CA THR A 197 -46.76 -20.22 35.72
C THR A 197 -48.27 -19.97 35.92
N SER A 198 -49.10 -20.20 34.89
CA SER A 198 -50.56 -20.01 34.94
C SER A 198 -51.47 -21.26 35.07
N PRO A 199 -51.04 -22.48 35.48
CA PRO A 199 -51.97 -23.61 35.61
C PRO A 199 -52.86 -23.56 36.87
N LEU A 200 -52.67 -22.57 37.77
CA LEU A 200 -53.39 -22.50 39.05
C LEU A 200 -54.58 -21.52 39.09
N GLY A 201 -54.84 -20.78 38.00
CA GLY A 201 -55.97 -19.82 37.95
C GLY A 201 -57.34 -20.48 37.77
N GLY A 202 -57.41 -21.66 37.12
CA GLY A 202 -58.67 -22.31 36.76
C GLY A 202 -59.31 -23.19 37.86
N LEU A 203 -58.54 -23.55 38.90
CA LEU A 203 -58.99 -24.48 39.94
C LEU A 203 -59.61 -23.79 41.17
N LYS A 204 -59.27 -22.52 41.44
CA LYS A 204 -59.88 -21.77 42.56
C LYS A 204 -61.33 -21.33 42.30
N ALA A 205 -61.74 -21.18 41.04
CA ALA A 205 -63.11 -20.79 40.71
C ALA A 205 -64.15 -21.91 40.91
N LYS A 206 -63.73 -23.18 40.98
CA LYS A 206 -64.63 -24.32 41.18
C LYS A 206 -64.86 -24.72 42.64
N PHE A 207 -63.99 -24.29 43.57
CA PHE A 207 -64.15 -24.60 45.00
C PHE A 207 -64.87 -23.51 45.79
N ALA A 208 -64.88 -22.25 45.33
CA ALA A 208 -65.58 -21.17 46.03
C ALA A 208 -67.12 -21.20 45.89
N LYS A 209 -67.68 -22.11 45.07
CA LYS A 209 -69.14 -22.22 44.84
C LYS A 209 -69.79 -23.39 45.58
N LYS A 210 -69.02 -24.17 46.35
CA LYS A 210 -69.53 -25.37 47.05
C LYS A 210 -69.78 -25.16 48.56
N ASP A 211 -69.28 -24.09 49.15
CA ASP A 211 -69.38 -23.84 50.60
C ASP A 211 -70.50 -22.84 50.96
N SER A 212 -71.54 -22.71 50.13
CA SER A 212 -72.68 -21.81 50.37
C SER A 212 -74.05 -22.49 50.22
N ALA A 213 -74.08 -23.82 50.26
CA ALA A 213 -75.31 -24.58 50.32
C ALA A 213 -75.19 -25.63 51.43
N GLU A 214 -76.15 -25.57 52.35
CA GLU A 214 -76.42 -26.40 53.54
C GLU A 214 -75.70 -26.02 54.84
#